data_AF-A0A9R0QWT8-F1
#
_entry.id   AF-A0A9R0QWT8-F1
#
_cell.length_a   1.000
_cell.length_b   1.000
_cell.length_c   1.000
_cell.angle_alpha   90.00
_cell.angle_beta   90.00
_cell.angle_gamma   90.00
#
_symmetry.space_group_name_H-M   'P 1'
#
loop_
_entity.id
_entity.type
_entity.pdbx_description
1 polymer ?
#
loop_
_entity_poly.entity_id
_entity_poly.type
_entity_poly.pdbx_seq_one_letter_code
_entity_poly.pdbx_strand_id
1 'polypeptide(L)'
;MKVLSGRPSIYKEENDSAFADAVSFQDQVAVLFSDWCHICDHPTMGDSAYSHYIVQLQQHGLLKGDDLTDRFFHTLTELAITHAVVSEQVIAPGGMSQQPAQQLQISYFSIDSYSKLVTLMFKYGVDLGPNKGSLLPKILSITTRIIQRDAEEKKVSFNPRPYFRLFINLLSELSTADLHDGASFQVLTAFANAFHVLQPLRVPAWSFAWLELVSHRSFMPRLLLCNSQKGWPFFQRLLGDLFKFMEPYLRNAELGQPIQLLYKGTLRVLLVLLHDFPEFLCDYHFSFCDVIPPSCIQMRNVILSAFPRSMRLPDPSTPNLKIDLLAEISVAPRIMSDVEGALKAKQMKTQVDEYLKRPEGSSFLTDLKQKLVLPPNEANVAGTRYNVPLINSLVVYVGIQAVQQLQHNKANASASAQQMNQSPQVDVFQIETATEVFRNLIVNMDTEGRYLLLNAIANQLRYPNNHTHYFSFIILYLFAEATQDIVQEQITRVLLERLIVNRPHPWGLLITFIELIKNPRYSFWARSFTRCAPEIERLFESVARSCGGKAAEEGVLADGGH
;
A
#
# COMPACT_ATOMS: atom_id res chain seq x y z
N MET A 1 -76.41 10.60 16.01
CA MET A 1 -76.94 9.22 16.09
C MET A 1 -75.76 8.26 15.94
N LYS A 2 -75.50 7.45 16.97
CA LYS A 2 -74.68 6.22 17.02
C LYS A 2 -73.16 6.23 16.68
N VAL A 3 -72.38 6.26 17.76
CA VAL A 3 -71.21 5.43 18.17
C VAL A 3 -70.60 4.44 17.17
N LEU A 4 -69.25 4.36 17.15
CA LEU A 4 -68.36 3.16 17.15
C LEU A 4 -66.88 3.66 17.18
N SER A 5 -66.24 3.84 18.34
CA SER A 5 -65.42 2.87 19.10
C SER A 5 -64.23 2.23 18.35
N GLY A 6 -63.01 2.61 18.77
CA GLY A 6 -61.81 1.76 18.93
C GLY A 6 -61.31 0.89 17.78
N ARG A 7 -60.15 1.26 17.20
CA ARG A 7 -59.19 0.30 16.64
C ARG A 7 -57.92 0.30 17.50
N PRO A 8 -57.51 -0.82 18.10
CA PRO A 8 -56.23 -0.92 18.79
C PRO A 8 -55.08 -1.17 17.80
N SER A 9 -53.97 -0.47 17.99
CA SER A 9 -52.61 -1.01 18.26
C SER A 9 -52.01 -2.18 17.45
N ILE A 10 -52.45 -2.51 16.23
CA ILE A 10 -51.83 -3.61 15.45
C ILE A 10 -50.33 -3.36 15.16
N TYR A 11 -49.94 -2.10 14.91
CA TYR A 11 -48.52 -1.74 14.67
C TYR A 11 -47.64 -1.74 15.93
N LYS A 12 -48.23 -1.76 17.12
CA LYS A 12 -47.49 -1.79 18.39
C LYS A 12 -47.29 -3.23 18.86
N GLU A 13 -48.30 -4.10 18.69
CA GLU A 13 -48.24 -5.51 19.09
C GLU A 13 -47.27 -6.35 18.23
N GLU A 14 -47.18 -6.12 16.91
CA GLU A 14 -46.18 -6.80 16.07
C GLU A 14 -44.73 -6.37 16.37
N ASN A 15 -44.54 -5.11 16.77
CA ASN A 15 -43.22 -4.59 17.12
C ASN A 15 -42.82 -5.01 18.55
N ASP A 16 -43.80 -5.06 19.47
CA ASP A 16 -43.61 -5.56 20.83
C ASP A 16 -43.38 -7.09 20.86
N SER A 17 -44.02 -7.85 19.97
CA SER A 17 -43.79 -9.31 19.85
C SER A 17 -42.43 -9.63 19.21
N ALA A 18 -42.06 -8.94 18.12
CA ALA A 18 -40.75 -9.10 17.50
C ALA A 18 -39.61 -8.66 18.44
N PHE A 19 -39.84 -7.62 19.25
CA PHE A 19 -38.91 -7.17 20.28
C PHE A 19 -38.81 -8.19 21.43
N ALA A 20 -39.93 -8.72 21.92
CA ALA A 20 -39.93 -9.78 22.94
C ALA A 20 -39.23 -11.06 22.46
N ASP A 21 -39.47 -11.47 21.21
CA ASP A 21 -38.79 -12.61 20.58
C ASP A 21 -37.29 -12.35 20.39
N ALA A 22 -36.88 -11.09 20.14
CA ALA A 22 -35.49 -10.71 20.06
C ALA A 22 -34.77 -10.76 21.42
N VAL A 23 -35.40 -10.26 22.48
CA VAL A 23 -34.87 -10.31 23.85
C VAL A 23 -34.78 -11.76 24.34
N SER A 24 -35.83 -12.56 24.12
CA SER A 24 -35.85 -14.00 24.43
C SER A 24 -34.71 -14.76 23.74
N PHE A 25 -34.43 -14.44 22.46
CA PHE A 25 -33.31 -15.03 21.75
C PHE A 25 -31.95 -14.57 22.30
N GLN A 26 -31.80 -13.29 22.67
CA GLN A 26 -30.57 -12.79 23.27
C GLN A 26 -30.24 -13.50 24.58
N ASP A 27 -31.24 -13.70 25.45
CA ASP A 27 -31.09 -14.43 26.71
C ASP A 27 -30.69 -15.89 26.46
N GLN A 28 -31.28 -16.54 25.46
CA GLN A 28 -30.90 -17.90 25.06
C GLN A 28 -29.42 -17.97 24.63
N VAL A 29 -28.96 -17.02 23.81
CA VAL A 29 -27.55 -16.96 23.39
C VAL A 29 -26.62 -16.65 24.56
N ALA A 30 -27.04 -15.83 25.52
CA ALA A 30 -26.29 -15.53 26.72
C ALA A 30 -26.08 -16.79 27.59
N VAL A 31 -27.12 -17.60 27.78
CA VAL A 31 -27.01 -18.89 28.48
C VAL A 31 -26.03 -19.82 27.77
N LEU A 32 -26.19 -20.01 26.45
CA LEU A 32 -25.28 -20.82 25.64
C LEU A 32 -23.83 -20.33 25.78
N PHE A 33 -23.61 -19.02 25.66
CA PHE A 33 -22.26 -18.46 25.77
C PHE A 33 -21.65 -18.63 27.17
N SER A 34 -22.46 -18.49 28.22
CA SER A 34 -22.03 -18.75 29.60
C SER A 34 -21.63 -20.21 29.79
N ASP A 35 -22.43 -21.15 29.28
CA ASP A 35 -22.12 -22.58 29.31
C ASP A 35 -20.81 -22.89 28.57
N TRP A 36 -20.60 -22.29 27.41
CA TRP A 36 -19.36 -22.42 26.66
C TRP A 36 -18.14 -21.87 27.42
N CYS A 37 -18.29 -20.69 28.02
CA CYS A 37 -17.26 -20.09 28.86
C CYS A 37 -16.91 -21.01 30.04
N HIS A 38 -17.91 -21.62 30.69
CA HIS A 38 -17.69 -22.60 31.75
C HIS A 38 -16.92 -23.83 31.26
N ILE A 39 -17.27 -24.36 30.09
CA ILE A 39 -16.55 -25.48 29.46
C ILE A 39 -15.08 -25.09 29.16
N CYS A 40 -14.82 -23.83 28.80
CA CYS A 40 -13.48 -23.33 28.53
C CYS A 40 -12.63 -23.10 29.80
N ASP A 41 -13.26 -22.79 30.93
CA ASP A 41 -12.58 -22.53 32.21
C ASP A 41 -12.04 -23.82 32.86
N HIS A 42 -12.66 -24.98 32.58
CA HIS A 42 -12.27 -26.26 33.18
C HIS A 42 -11.19 -27.00 32.37
N PRO A 43 -9.96 -27.14 32.88
CA PRO A 43 -8.85 -27.75 32.13
C PRO A 43 -9.02 -29.26 31.87
N THR A 44 -9.93 -29.92 32.59
CA THR A 44 -10.22 -31.37 32.49
C THR A 44 -11.24 -31.71 31.40
N MET A 45 -11.98 -30.71 30.90
CA MET A 45 -12.94 -30.86 29.82
C MET A 45 -12.18 -30.91 28.49
N GLY A 46 -11.81 -32.12 28.07
CA GLY A 46 -11.05 -32.38 26.84
C GLY A 46 -11.88 -32.26 25.54
N ASP A 47 -11.28 -32.67 24.42
CA ASP A 47 -11.85 -32.58 23.06
C ASP A 47 -13.29 -33.14 22.91
N SER A 48 -13.69 -34.11 23.75
CA SER A 48 -15.04 -34.66 23.75
C SER A 48 -16.11 -33.63 24.15
N ALA A 49 -15.86 -32.83 25.19
CA ALA A 49 -16.80 -31.80 25.65
C ALA A 49 -16.98 -30.70 24.58
N TYR A 50 -15.88 -30.31 23.92
CA TYR A 50 -15.93 -29.36 22.82
C TYR A 50 -16.73 -29.89 21.63
N SER A 51 -16.46 -31.13 21.19
CA SER A 51 -17.18 -31.72 20.07
C SER A 51 -18.68 -31.86 20.35
N HIS A 52 -19.07 -32.28 21.57
CA HIS A 52 -20.47 -32.38 21.99
C HIS A 52 -21.16 -31.02 21.94
N TYR A 53 -20.50 -29.97 22.44
CA TYR A 53 -21.06 -28.61 22.42
C TYR A 53 -21.29 -28.09 20.99
N ILE A 54 -20.35 -28.32 20.06
CA ILE A 54 -20.54 -27.95 18.65
C ILE A 54 -21.72 -28.70 18.01
N VAL A 55 -21.86 -30.00 18.29
CA VAL A 55 -22.99 -30.80 17.80
C VAL A 55 -24.32 -30.27 18.35
N GLN A 56 -24.36 -29.87 19.62
CA GLN A 56 -25.54 -29.25 20.23
C GLN A 56 -25.92 -27.95 19.51
N LEU A 57 -24.97 -27.06 19.21
CA LEU A 57 -25.24 -25.84 18.43
C LEU A 57 -25.78 -26.15 17.02
N GLN A 58 -25.25 -27.20 16.37
CA GLN A 58 -25.73 -27.64 15.07
C GLN A 58 -27.16 -28.20 15.13
N GLN A 59 -27.50 -28.95 16.18
CA GLN A 59 -28.85 -29.48 16.41
C GLN A 59 -29.87 -28.37 16.67
N HIS A 60 -29.48 -27.32 17.40
CA HIS A 60 -30.29 -26.10 17.55
C HIS A 60 -30.42 -25.29 16.24
N GLY A 61 -29.72 -25.67 15.17
CA GLY A 61 -29.80 -25.01 13.87
C GLY A 61 -29.07 -23.67 13.80
N LEU A 62 -28.23 -23.34 14.79
CA LEU A 62 -27.53 -22.05 14.89
C LEU A 62 -26.33 -21.93 13.92
N LEU A 63 -25.93 -23.03 13.28
CA LEU A 63 -24.74 -23.12 12.41
C LEU A 63 -25.10 -23.44 10.95
N LYS A 64 -26.29 -23.05 10.49
CA LYS A 64 -26.80 -23.36 9.14
C LYS A 64 -26.36 -22.37 8.07
N GLY A 65 -25.93 -21.17 8.46
CA GLY A 65 -25.56 -20.07 7.56
C GLY A 65 -26.75 -19.20 7.10
N ASP A 66 -27.91 -19.35 7.74
CA ASP A 66 -29.13 -18.55 7.53
C ASP A 66 -29.17 -17.28 8.41
N ASP A 67 -30.29 -16.56 8.42
CA ASP A 67 -30.49 -15.34 9.23
C ASP A 67 -30.36 -15.62 10.73
N LEU A 68 -30.82 -16.79 11.19
CA LEU A 68 -30.69 -17.21 12.59
C LEU A 68 -29.21 -17.36 12.99
N THR A 69 -28.39 -17.90 12.08
CA THR A 69 -26.94 -17.98 12.26
C THR A 69 -26.31 -16.59 12.35
N ASP A 70 -26.76 -15.65 11.52
CA ASP A 70 -26.26 -14.27 11.56
C ASP A 70 -26.65 -13.57 12.87
N ARG A 71 -27.89 -13.73 13.35
CA ARG A 71 -28.35 -13.23 14.66
C ARG A 71 -27.56 -13.84 15.82
N PHE A 72 -27.31 -15.14 15.80
CA PHE A 72 -26.53 -15.84 16.81
C PHE A 72 -25.13 -15.23 16.95
N PHE A 73 -24.38 -15.11 15.85
CA PHE A 73 -23.02 -14.55 15.89
C PHE A 73 -22.99 -13.05 16.20
N HIS A 74 -24.04 -12.30 15.83
CA HIS A 74 -24.18 -10.91 16.23
C HIS A 74 -24.26 -10.77 17.75
N THR A 75 -25.24 -11.45 18.38
CA THR A 75 -25.41 -11.42 19.83
C THR A 75 -24.19 -11.98 20.55
N LEU A 76 -23.61 -13.09 20.07
CA LEU A 76 -22.42 -13.69 20.66
C LEU A 76 -21.23 -12.73 20.66
N THR A 77 -21.03 -12.00 19.57
CA THR A 77 -19.98 -10.98 19.49
C THR A 77 -20.24 -9.87 20.51
N GLU A 78 -21.46 -9.32 20.56
CA GLU A 78 -21.81 -8.25 21.52
C GLU A 78 -21.61 -8.67 22.98
N LEU A 79 -22.04 -9.88 23.35
CA LEU A 79 -21.82 -10.43 24.68
C LEU A 79 -20.34 -10.58 25.01
N ALA A 80 -19.56 -11.13 24.07
CA ALA A 80 -18.12 -11.32 24.26
C ALA A 80 -17.40 -9.97 24.49
N ILE A 81 -17.72 -8.94 23.71
CA ILE A 81 -17.17 -7.58 23.88
C ILE A 81 -17.63 -6.97 25.21
N THR A 82 -18.91 -7.09 25.54
CA THR A 82 -19.49 -6.51 26.76
C THR A 82 -18.82 -7.11 28.00
N HIS A 83 -18.72 -8.43 28.09
CA HIS A 83 -18.05 -9.11 29.19
C HIS A 83 -16.56 -8.74 29.29
N ALA A 84 -15.90 -8.48 28.16
CA ALA A 84 -14.49 -8.11 28.17
C ALA A 84 -14.23 -6.70 28.76
N VAL A 85 -15.16 -5.77 28.53
CA VAL A 85 -15.02 -4.36 28.95
C VAL A 85 -15.58 -4.11 30.36
N VAL A 86 -16.53 -4.92 30.82
CA VAL A 86 -17.24 -4.72 32.11
C VAL A 86 -16.52 -5.34 33.33
N SER A 87 -15.52 -6.20 33.12
CA SER A 87 -15.00 -7.14 34.13
C SER A 87 -14.32 -6.58 35.41
N GLU A 88 -14.28 -5.26 35.66
CA GLU A 88 -13.92 -4.70 36.99
C GLU A 88 -14.75 -3.47 37.39
N GLN A 89 -16.07 -3.51 37.23
CA GLN A 89 -16.97 -2.58 37.96
C GLN A 89 -17.54 -3.15 39.28
N VAL A 90 -17.11 -4.34 39.71
CA VAL A 90 -17.45 -4.85 41.04
C VAL A 90 -16.50 -4.24 42.07
N ILE A 91 -16.69 -2.95 42.36
CA ILE A 91 -16.22 -2.34 43.59
C ILE A 91 -17.04 -2.98 44.71
N ALA A 92 -16.41 -3.80 45.56
CA ALA A 92 -17.00 -4.18 46.83
C ALA A 92 -17.41 -2.89 47.58
N PRO A 93 -18.64 -2.79 48.12
CA PRO A 93 -19.08 -1.59 48.83
C PRO A 93 -18.31 -1.48 50.15
N GLY A 94 -17.13 -0.85 50.15
CA GLY A 94 -16.37 -0.63 51.37
C GLY A 94 -14.85 -0.48 51.24
N GLY A 95 -14.33 0.25 50.25
CA GLY A 95 -12.89 0.50 50.16
C GLY A 95 -12.56 1.89 49.64
N MET A 96 -12.30 2.84 50.54
CA MET A 96 -11.71 4.13 50.18
C MET A 96 -10.24 3.92 49.79
N SER A 97 -9.93 3.98 48.50
CA SER A 97 -8.58 4.26 48.03
C SER A 97 -8.62 5.09 46.76
N GLN A 98 -8.27 6.36 46.89
CA GLN A 98 -7.98 7.26 45.78
C GLN A 98 -6.70 6.75 45.08
N GLN A 99 -6.85 6.12 43.93
CA GLN A 99 -5.74 5.89 42.99
C GLN A 99 -5.95 6.73 41.71
N PRO A 100 -4.87 7.27 41.12
CA PRO A 100 -4.96 8.15 39.96
C PRO A 100 -5.25 7.35 38.68
N ALA A 101 -6.19 7.85 37.87
CA ALA A 101 -6.58 7.36 36.54
C ALA A 101 -6.75 5.83 36.41
N GLN A 102 -7.94 5.33 36.75
CA GLN A 102 -8.36 3.94 36.48
C GLN A 102 -8.13 3.59 34.99
N GLN A 103 -7.07 2.85 34.68
CA GLN A 103 -6.95 2.18 33.40
C GLN A 103 -8.09 1.16 33.31
N LEU A 104 -8.91 1.23 32.25
CA LEU A 104 -9.88 0.19 31.92
C LEU A 104 -9.17 -1.17 31.88
N GLN A 105 -9.36 -1.98 32.91
CA GLN A 105 -8.92 -3.38 32.90
C GLN A 105 -9.86 -4.17 31.99
N ILE A 106 -9.27 -4.82 30.98
CA ILE A 106 -10.01 -5.62 29.99
C ILE A 106 -9.75 -7.08 30.30
N SER A 107 -10.79 -7.85 30.54
CA SER A 107 -10.69 -9.30 30.66
C SER A 107 -10.85 -9.94 29.28
N TYR A 108 -9.84 -10.66 28.80
CA TYR A 108 -9.91 -11.29 27.48
C TYR A 108 -10.56 -12.67 27.49
N PHE A 109 -10.97 -13.20 28.64
CA PHE A 109 -11.47 -14.57 28.76
C PHE A 109 -12.68 -14.85 27.86
N SER A 110 -13.65 -13.93 27.82
CA SER A 110 -14.83 -14.05 26.95
C SER A 110 -14.44 -14.04 25.46
N ILE A 111 -13.50 -13.18 25.08
CA ILE A 111 -12.99 -13.06 23.71
C ILE A 111 -12.23 -14.32 23.30
N ASP A 112 -11.36 -14.81 24.18
CA ASP A 112 -10.56 -16.00 23.96
C ASP A 112 -11.47 -17.23 23.82
N SER A 113 -12.46 -17.37 24.71
CA SER A 113 -13.49 -18.41 24.64
C SER A 113 -14.28 -18.33 23.32
N TYR A 114 -14.72 -17.14 22.91
CA TYR A 114 -15.41 -16.97 21.63
C TYR A 114 -14.50 -17.36 20.44
N SER A 115 -13.25 -16.89 20.41
CA SER A 115 -12.32 -17.25 19.34
C SER A 115 -12.08 -18.76 19.25
N LYS A 116 -11.97 -19.44 20.41
CA LYS A 116 -11.83 -20.90 20.50
C LYS A 116 -13.04 -21.63 19.94
N LEU A 117 -14.26 -21.15 20.21
CA LEU A 117 -15.49 -21.73 19.64
C LEU A 117 -15.43 -21.73 18.12
N VAL A 118 -15.13 -20.57 17.53
CA VAL A 118 -15.03 -20.42 16.08
C VAL A 118 -13.95 -21.35 15.53
N THR A 119 -12.74 -21.33 16.07
CA THR A 119 -11.64 -22.23 15.63
C THR A 119 -12.04 -23.71 15.67
N LEU A 120 -12.74 -24.15 16.71
CA LEU A 120 -13.18 -25.53 16.83
C LEU A 120 -14.30 -25.89 15.84
N MET A 121 -15.19 -24.95 15.51
CA MET A 121 -16.16 -25.15 14.43
C MET A 121 -15.47 -25.43 13.09
N PHE A 122 -14.36 -24.74 12.79
CA PHE A 122 -13.53 -25.02 11.61
C PHE A 122 -12.90 -26.40 11.68
N LYS A 123 -12.29 -26.74 12.83
CA LYS A 123 -11.61 -28.03 13.05
C LYS A 123 -12.57 -29.22 12.90
N TYR A 124 -13.81 -29.11 13.38
CA TYR A 124 -14.80 -30.18 13.31
C TYR A 124 -15.59 -30.21 11.99
N GLY A 125 -15.18 -29.45 10.97
CA GLY A 125 -15.71 -29.57 9.61
C GLY A 125 -17.10 -28.99 9.42
N VAL A 126 -17.56 -28.11 10.31
CA VAL A 126 -18.82 -27.36 10.13
C VAL A 126 -18.78 -26.53 8.84
N ASP A 127 -17.57 -26.11 8.42
CA ASP A 127 -17.32 -25.19 7.30
C ASP A 127 -16.88 -25.84 5.97
N LEU A 128 -16.74 -27.17 5.90
CA LEU A 128 -16.09 -27.87 4.77
C LEU A 128 -17.03 -28.70 3.88
N GLY A 129 -18.36 -28.56 4.05
CA GLY A 129 -19.34 -29.27 3.22
C GLY A 129 -19.52 -28.61 1.85
N PRO A 130 -19.54 -29.35 0.72
CA PRO A 130 -19.67 -28.79 -0.63
C PRO A 130 -20.97 -28.01 -0.89
N ASN A 131 -21.97 -28.16 -0.01
CA ASN A 131 -23.28 -27.49 -0.09
C ASN A 131 -23.58 -26.56 1.12
N LYS A 132 -22.58 -26.24 1.96
CA LYS A 132 -22.74 -25.33 3.11
C LYS A 132 -21.77 -24.16 2.92
N GLY A 133 -22.29 -22.94 2.76
CA GLY A 133 -21.45 -21.75 2.60
C GLY A 133 -20.53 -21.57 3.81
N SER A 134 -19.29 -21.12 3.59
CA SER A 134 -18.34 -20.85 4.67
C SER A 134 -18.92 -19.81 5.65
N LEU A 135 -18.89 -20.12 6.93
CA LEU A 135 -19.31 -19.30 8.06
C LEU A 135 -18.24 -18.26 8.41
N LEU A 136 -16.96 -18.46 8.05
CA LEU A 136 -15.90 -17.47 8.37
C LEU A 136 -16.23 -16.09 7.80
N PRO A 137 -16.53 -15.94 6.49
CA PRO A 137 -16.84 -14.63 5.92
C PRO A 137 -18.07 -13.99 6.56
N LYS A 138 -19.06 -14.80 7.00
CA LYS A 138 -20.24 -14.32 7.73
C LYS A 138 -19.86 -13.77 9.11
N ILE A 139 -19.11 -14.54 9.90
CA ILE A 139 -18.63 -14.13 11.22
C ILE A 139 -17.78 -12.86 11.12
N LEU A 140 -16.84 -12.80 10.17
CA LEU A 140 -16.01 -11.62 9.93
C LEU A 140 -16.86 -10.42 9.50
N SER A 141 -17.85 -10.61 8.62
CA SER A 141 -18.78 -9.56 8.17
C SER A 141 -19.66 -9.01 9.31
N ILE A 142 -20.14 -9.88 10.20
CA ILE A 142 -20.87 -9.48 11.40
C ILE A 142 -19.96 -8.66 12.32
N THR A 143 -18.75 -9.15 12.57
CA THR A 143 -17.77 -8.47 13.42
C THR A 143 -17.39 -7.10 12.85
N THR A 144 -17.17 -6.98 11.53
CA THR A 144 -16.82 -5.69 10.91
C THR A 144 -17.95 -4.67 11.01
N ARG A 145 -19.21 -5.10 10.85
CA ARG A 145 -20.39 -4.24 11.04
C ARG A 145 -20.53 -3.76 12.47
N ILE A 146 -20.30 -4.64 13.46
CA ILE A 146 -20.32 -4.25 14.88
C ILE A 146 -19.23 -3.23 15.17
N ILE A 147 -18.00 -3.43 14.68
CA ILE A 147 -16.91 -2.47 14.88
C ILE A 147 -17.24 -1.10 14.30
N GLN A 148 -17.80 -1.06 13.08
CA GLN A 148 -18.21 0.20 12.44
C GLN A 148 -19.29 0.91 13.26
N ARG A 149 -20.32 0.19 13.69
CA ARG A 149 -21.39 0.73 14.54
C ARG A 149 -20.82 1.26 15.86
N ASP A 150 -20.07 0.43 16.58
CA ASP A 150 -19.52 0.79 17.89
C ASP A 150 -18.54 1.96 17.80
N ALA A 151 -17.75 2.07 16.73
CA ALA A 151 -16.86 3.21 16.52
C ALA A 151 -17.64 4.51 16.27
N GLU A 152 -18.74 4.46 15.52
CA GLU A 152 -19.60 5.61 15.25
C GLU A 152 -20.37 6.05 16.51
N GLU A 153 -20.92 5.08 17.26
CA GLU A 153 -21.71 5.34 18.47
C GLU A 153 -20.85 5.81 19.65
N LYS A 154 -19.74 5.13 19.92
CA LYS A 154 -18.88 5.40 21.09
C LYS A 154 -17.87 6.53 20.83
N LYS A 155 -17.50 6.79 19.57
CA LYS A 155 -16.56 7.85 19.18
C LYS A 155 -15.26 7.77 20.00
N VAL A 156 -15.03 8.74 20.88
CA VAL A 156 -13.80 8.87 21.69
C VAL A 156 -13.68 7.74 22.73
N SER A 157 -14.79 7.11 23.14
CA SER A 157 -14.79 5.97 24.07
C SER A 157 -14.71 4.61 23.37
N PHE A 158 -14.61 4.58 22.03
CA PHE A 158 -14.41 3.34 21.29
C PHE A 158 -13.09 2.68 21.69
N ASN A 159 -13.16 1.41 22.13
CA ASN A 159 -11.99 0.64 22.54
C ASN A 159 -11.72 -0.49 21.53
N PRO A 160 -10.64 -0.42 20.73
CA PRO A 160 -10.34 -1.42 19.72
C PRO A 160 -9.81 -2.74 20.29
N ARG A 161 -9.33 -2.77 21.54
CA ARG A 161 -8.54 -3.90 22.06
C ARG A 161 -9.29 -5.25 22.09
N PRO A 162 -10.57 -5.34 22.50
CA PRO A 162 -11.30 -6.60 22.47
C PRO A 162 -11.48 -7.16 21.05
N TYR A 163 -11.80 -6.30 20.08
CA TYR A 163 -11.91 -6.69 18.67
C TYR A 163 -10.58 -7.11 18.07
N PHE A 164 -9.50 -6.41 18.43
CA PHE A 164 -8.15 -6.76 18.00
C PHE A 164 -7.78 -8.15 18.51
N ARG A 165 -8.05 -8.43 19.79
CA ARG A 165 -7.84 -9.75 20.40
C ARG A 165 -8.62 -10.84 19.68
N LEU A 166 -9.88 -10.57 19.33
CA LEU A 166 -10.69 -11.53 18.57
C LEU A 166 -10.06 -11.85 17.20
N PHE A 167 -9.75 -10.82 16.40
CA PHE A 167 -9.16 -11.03 15.08
C PHE A 167 -7.79 -11.73 15.14
N ILE A 168 -6.92 -11.35 16.08
CA ILE A 168 -5.58 -11.92 16.15
C ILE A 168 -5.58 -13.39 16.60
N ASN A 169 -6.50 -13.76 17.51
CA ASN A 169 -6.68 -15.15 17.92
C ASN A 169 -7.19 -15.98 16.73
N LEU A 170 -8.27 -15.55 16.08
CA LEU A 170 -8.84 -16.25 14.93
C LEU A 170 -7.81 -16.39 13.81
N LEU A 171 -7.10 -15.31 13.49
CA LEU A 171 -6.07 -15.31 12.45
C LEU A 171 -4.93 -16.28 12.80
N SER A 172 -4.45 -16.27 14.04
CA SER A 172 -3.33 -17.12 14.45
C SER A 172 -3.71 -18.59 14.38
N GLU A 173 -4.84 -18.97 14.98
CA GLU A 173 -5.31 -20.35 15.04
C GLU A 173 -5.69 -20.92 13.65
N LEU A 174 -6.47 -20.16 12.87
CA LEU A 174 -6.94 -20.62 11.57
C LEU A 174 -5.83 -20.62 10.51
N SER A 175 -4.80 -19.79 10.69
CA SER A 175 -3.63 -19.83 9.80
C SER A 175 -2.69 -20.99 10.14
N THR A 176 -2.58 -21.41 11.39
CA THR A 176 -1.70 -22.52 11.80
C THR A 176 -2.28 -23.91 11.61
N ALA A 177 -3.61 -24.04 11.44
CA ALA A 177 -4.23 -25.32 11.14
C ALA A 177 -3.61 -25.92 9.86
N ASP A 178 -3.31 -27.23 9.89
CA ASP A 178 -2.78 -28.02 8.75
C ASP A 178 -3.83 -28.15 7.63
N LEU A 179 -4.27 -27.01 7.09
CA LEU A 179 -5.23 -26.90 6.01
C LEU A 179 -4.49 -27.09 4.68
N HIS A 180 -5.16 -27.75 3.73
CA HIS A 180 -4.68 -27.75 2.34
C HIS A 180 -4.56 -26.32 1.80
N ASP A 181 -3.60 -26.08 0.91
CA ASP A 181 -3.24 -24.74 0.38
C ASP A 181 -4.43 -23.91 -0.14
N GLY A 182 -5.44 -24.57 -0.71
CA GLY A 182 -6.67 -23.93 -1.18
C GLY A 182 -7.54 -23.34 -0.05
N ALA A 183 -7.69 -24.07 1.05
CA ALA A 183 -8.48 -23.62 2.21
C ALA A 183 -7.76 -22.51 2.98
N SER A 184 -6.43 -22.62 3.15
CA SER A 184 -5.59 -21.58 3.75
C SER A 184 -5.71 -20.24 3.00
N PHE A 185 -5.73 -20.28 1.66
CA PHE A 185 -5.93 -19.08 0.85
C PHE A 185 -7.32 -18.45 1.02
N GLN A 186 -8.37 -19.26 1.13
CA GLN A 186 -9.74 -18.75 1.35
C GLN A 186 -9.86 -18.05 2.71
N VAL A 187 -9.24 -18.62 3.75
CA VAL A 187 -9.17 -17.99 5.08
C VAL A 187 -8.45 -16.63 5.00
N LEU A 188 -7.25 -16.59 4.44
CA LEU A 188 -6.45 -15.36 4.34
C LEU A 188 -7.16 -14.27 3.50
N THR A 189 -7.82 -14.66 2.41
CA THR A 189 -8.58 -13.71 1.57
C THR A 189 -9.85 -13.20 2.27
N ALA A 190 -10.51 -14.02 3.09
CA ALA A 190 -11.63 -13.58 3.93
C ALA A 190 -11.18 -12.50 4.93
N PHE A 191 -10.05 -12.70 5.62
CA PHE A 191 -9.46 -11.68 6.50
C PHE A 191 -9.05 -10.42 5.72
N ALA A 192 -8.41 -10.56 4.56
CA ALA A 192 -8.02 -9.42 3.73
C ALA A 192 -9.23 -8.58 3.29
N ASN A 193 -10.37 -9.22 2.99
CA ASN A 193 -11.61 -8.52 2.68
C ASN A 193 -12.19 -7.82 3.92
N ALA A 194 -12.19 -8.47 5.08
CA ALA A 194 -12.64 -7.87 6.34
C ALA A 194 -11.79 -6.64 6.71
N PHE A 195 -10.47 -6.71 6.57
CA PHE A 195 -9.57 -5.59 6.82
C PHE A 195 -9.77 -4.45 5.81
N HIS A 196 -10.03 -4.75 4.53
CA HIS A 196 -10.37 -3.72 3.56
C HIS A 196 -11.68 -3.00 3.92
N VAL A 197 -12.70 -3.74 4.40
CA VAL A 197 -13.96 -3.15 4.89
C VAL A 197 -13.71 -2.25 6.10
N LEU A 198 -12.78 -2.60 6.98
CA LEU A 198 -12.36 -1.85 8.17
C LEU A 198 -11.20 -0.88 7.92
N GLN A 199 -10.94 -0.49 6.67
CA GLN A 199 -9.84 0.41 6.36
C GLN A 199 -9.86 1.71 7.19
N PRO A 200 -8.70 2.32 7.47
CA PRO A 200 -8.61 3.50 8.33
C PRO A 200 -9.43 4.71 7.87
N LEU A 201 -9.65 4.90 6.56
CA LEU A 201 -10.54 5.96 6.05
C LEU A 201 -12.00 5.77 6.47
N ARG A 202 -12.44 4.52 6.70
CA ARG A 202 -13.80 4.22 7.15
C ARG A 202 -13.90 4.18 8.68
N VAL A 203 -12.88 3.68 9.37
CA VAL A 203 -12.87 3.61 10.85
C VAL A 203 -11.53 4.18 11.38
N PRO A 204 -11.38 5.51 11.51
CA PRO A 204 -10.10 6.11 11.90
C PRO A 204 -9.59 5.67 13.28
N ALA A 205 -10.50 5.47 14.24
CA ALA A 205 -10.18 5.00 15.60
C ALA A 205 -9.64 3.55 15.63
N TRP A 206 -9.78 2.81 14.53
CA TRP A 206 -9.27 1.45 14.36
C TRP A 206 -7.86 1.41 13.72
N SER A 207 -7.33 2.54 13.25
CA SER A 207 -6.11 2.61 12.43
C SER A 207 -4.88 1.89 12.99
N PHE A 208 -4.61 2.01 14.30
CA PHE A 208 -3.47 1.31 14.94
C PHE A 208 -3.67 -0.20 15.00
N ALA A 209 -4.83 -0.66 15.50
CA ALA A 209 -5.18 -2.08 15.54
C ALA A 209 -5.20 -2.70 14.13
N TRP A 210 -5.72 -1.94 13.15
CA TRP A 210 -5.72 -2.32 11.76
C TRP A 210 -4.31 -2.55 11.22
N LEU A 211 -3.39 -1.60 11.44
CA LEU A 211 -2.02 -1.70 10.95
C LEU A 211 -1.28 -2.89 11.58
N GLU A 212 -1.48 -3.12 12.88
CA GLU A 212 -0.91 -4.28 13.57
C GLU A 212 -1.44 -5.60 13.01
N LEU A 213 -2.74 -5.73 12.73
CA LEU A 213 -3.32 -6.93 12.13
C LEU A 213 -2.84 -7.16 10.69
N VAL A 214 -2.85 -6.12 9.87
CA VAL A 214 -2.44 -6.21 8.45
C VAL A 214 -0.96 -6.52 8.34
N SER A 215 -0.12 -6.07 9.26
CA SER A 215 1.33 -6.37 9.27
C SER A 215 1.72 -7.58 10.10
N HIS A 216 0.76 -8.29 10.70
CA HIS A 216 1.04 -9.38 11.61
C HIS A 216 1.73 -10.57 10.92
N ARG A 217 2.66 -11.23 11.62
CA ARG A 217 3.43 -12.38 11.13
C ARG A 217 2.57 -13.58 10.70
N SER A 218 1.37 -13.74 11.27
CA SER A 218 0.42 -14.79 10.89
C SER A 218 -0.42 -14.42 9.66
N PHE A 219 -0.37 -13.17 9.18
CA PHE A 219 -1.15 -12.71 8.02
C PHE A 219 -0.28 -12.29 6.85
N MET A 220 0.53 -11.22 7.01
CA MET A 220 1.24 -10.61 5.88
C MET A 220 2.18 -11.59 5.16
N PRO A 221 3.13 -12.28 5.83
CA PRO A 221 3.99 -13.25 5.15
C PRO A 221 3.21 -14.38 4.50
N ARG A 222 2.19 -14.89 5.18
CA ARG A 222 1.38 -16.01 4.68
C ARG A 222 0.59 -15.61 3.44
N LEU A 223 -0.04 -14.45 3.44
CA LEU A 223 -0.77 -13.94 2.27
C LEU A 223 0.18 -13.66 1.10
N LEU A 224 1.37 -13.11 1.35
CA LEU A 224 2.36 -12.80 0.31
C LEU A 224 3.02 -14.04 -0.31
N LEU A 225 3.15 -15.13 0.46
CA LEU A 225 3.75 -16.39 -0.01
C LEU A 225 2.73 -17.39 -0.57
N CYS A 226 1.44 -17.22 -0.27
CA CYS A 226 0.41 -18.19 -0.63
C CYS A 226 0.21 -18.31 -2.16
N ASN A 227 0.03 -19.55 -2.63
CA ASN A 227 -0.43 -19.93 -3.97
C ASN A 227 0.27 -19.17 -5.11
N SER A 228 1.60 -19.13 -5.10
CA SER A 228 2.39 -18.47 -6.15
C SER A 228 1.98 -17.01 -6.36
N GLN A 229 1.96 -16.21 -5.27
CA GLN A 229 1.72 -14.77 -5.27
C GLN A 229 0.26 -14.35 -5.55
N LYS A 230 -0.72 -15.27 -5.50
CA LYS A 230 -2.16 -14.92 -5.67
C LYS A 230 -2.69 -13.99 -4.59
N GLY A 231 -2.05 -13.92 -3.41
CA GLY A 231 -2.43 -13.00 -2.34
C GLY A 231 -1.97 -11.56 -2.54
N TRP A 232 -1.07 -11.30 -3.50
CA TRP A 232 -0.47 -9.98 -3.70
C TRP A 232 -1.50 -8.87 -4.00
N PRO A 233 -2.49 -9.04 -4.89
CA PRO A 233 -3.48 -8.00 -5.14
C PRO A 233 -4.28 -7.60 -3.89
N PHE A 234 -4.55 -8.56 -2.99
CA PHE A 234 -5.25 -8.29 -1.74
C PHE A 234 -4.39 -7.44 -0.80
N PHE A 235 -3.10 -7.80 -0.66
CA PHE A 235 -2.20 -7.04 0.20
C PHE A 235 -1.85 -5.66 -0.39
N GLN A 236 -1.73 -5.56 -1.71
CA GLN A 236 -1.57 -4.28 -2.42
C GLN A 236 -2.75 -3.34 -2.12
N ARG A 237 -3.98 -3.84 -2.16
CA ARG A 237 -5.17 -3.04 -1.83
C ARG A 237 -5.10 -2.50 -0.40
N LEU A 238 -4.73 -3.35 0.57
CA LEU A 238 -4.62 -2.94 1.98
C LEU A 238 -3.55 -1.84 2.15
N LEU A 239 -2.35 -2.00 1.58
CA LEU A 239 -1.34 -0.92 1.62
C LEU A 239 -1.84 0.35 0.93
N GLY A 240 -2.56 0.22 -0.18
CA GLY A 240 -3.22 1.34 -0.85
C GLY A 240 -4.21 2.07 0.07
N ASP A 241 -5.02 1.34 0.84
CA ASP A 241 -5.95 1.91 1.81
C ASP A 241 -5.22 2.70 2.91
N LEU A 242 -4.10 2.15 3.42
CA LEU A 242 -3.23 2.83 4.40
C LEU A 242 -2.63 4.12 3.83
N PHE A 243 -2.08 4.06 2.62
CA PHE A 243 -1.47 5.24 2.00
C PHE A 243 -2.52 6.32 1.71
N LYS A 244 -3.72 5.95 1.23
CA LYS A 244 -4.82 6.90 1.01
C LYS A 244 -5.30 7.56 2.30
N PHE A 245 -5.34 6.82 3.41
CA PHE A 245 -5.65 7.39 4.72
C PHE A 245 -4.61 8.41 5.17
N MET A 246 -3.32 8.11 4.97
CA MET A 246 -2.23 8.97 5.40
C MET A 246 -2.00 10.18 4.49
N GLU A 247 -2.33 10.06 3.20
CA GLU A 247 -2.05 11.02 2.14
C GLU A 247 -2.34 12.49 2.52
N PRO A 248 -3.54 12.87 3.01
CA PRO A 248 -3.83 14.28 3.31
C PRO A 248 -2.94 14.85 4.42
N TYR A 249 -2.66 14.05 5.46
CA TYR A 249 -1.79 14.46 6.57
C TYR A 249 -0.33 14.59 6.11
N LEU A 250 0.10 13.69 5.24
CA LEU A 250 1.45 13.67 4.68
C LEU A 250 1.69 14.83 3.71
N ARG A 251 0.70 15.15 2.86
CA ARG A 251 0.77 16.23 1.90
C ARG A 251 0.98 17.57 2.59
N ASN A 252 0.20 17.84 3.64
CA ASN A 252 0.22 19.11 4.36
C ASN A 252 1.26 19.17 5.50
N ALA A 253 2.01 18.08 5.72
CA ALA A 253 2.91 17.91 6.86
C ALA A 253 2.22 18.11 8.23
N GLU A 254 0.93 17.82 8.32
CA GLU A 254 0.11 17.91 9.54
C GLU A 254 0.26 16.66 10.41
N LEU A 255 1.48 16.46 10.91
CA LEU A 255 1.86 15.26 11.64
C LEU A 255 1.67 15.43 13.14
N GLY A 256 0.42 15.39 13.60
CA GLY A 256 0.12 15.24 15.03
C GLY A 256 0.74 13.95 15.59
N GLN A 257 0.93 13.88 16.92
CA GLN A 257 1.59 12.73 17.57
C GLN A 257 1.04 11.34 17.14
N PRO A 258 -0.29 11.13 17.00
CA PRO A 258 -0.82 9.86 16.52
C PRO A 258 -0.39 9.54 15.08
N ILE A 259 -0.42 10.53 14.18
CA ILE A 259 -0.02 10.36 12.79
C ILE A 259 1.48 10.10 12.68
N GLN A 260 2.33 10.74 13.50
CA GLN A 260 3.76 10.43 13.55
C GLN A 260 4.03 8.98 13.96
N LEU A 261 3.29 8.48 14.95
CA LEU A 261 3.42 7.08 15.38
C LEU A 261 2.97 6.13 14.27
N LEU A 262 1.85 6.43 13.63
CA LEU A 262 1.35 5.64 12.50
C LEU A 262 2.35 5.66 11.33
N TYR A 263 2.93 6.81 11.00
CA TYR A 263 3.98 6.94 9.98
C TYR A 263 5.20 6.07 10.28
N LYS A 264 5.67 6.05 11.53
CA LYS A 264 6.75 5.15 11.96
C LYS A 264 6.36 3.68 11.80
N GLY A 265 5.12 3.32 12.12
CA GLY A 265 4.57 1.98 11.88
C GLY A 265 4.59 1.63 10.39
N THR A 266 4.06 2.51 9.54
CA THR A 266 4.05 2.34 8.08
C THR A 266 5.44 2.17 7.50
N LEU A 267 6.43 2.97 7.94
CA LEU A 267 7.82 2.81 7.51
C LEU A 267 8.40 1.46 7.94
N ARG A 268 8.10 0.96 9.14
CA ARG A 268 8.55 -0.38 9.57
C ARG A 268 7.98 -1.48 8.68
N VAL A 269 6.69 -1.39 8.34
CA VAL A 269 6.06 -2.35 7.41
C VAL A 269 6.74 -2.29 6.05
N LEU A 270 6.98 -1.10 5.49
CA LEU A 270 7.69 -0.93 4.22
C LEU A 270 9.12 -1.49 4.26
N LEU A 271 9.85 -1.32 5.37
CA LEU A 271 11.20 -1.87 5.52
C LEU A 271 11.20 -3.40 5.60
N VAL A 272 10.23 -4.00 6.30
CA VAL A 272 10.06 -5.46 6.30
C VAL A 272 9.73 -5.96 4.90
N LEU A 273 8.83 -5.29 4.17
CA LEU A 273 8.51 -5.64 2.79
C LEU A 273 9.71 -5.51 1.86
N LEU A 274 10.53 -4.46 2.03
CA LEU A 274 11.75 -4.29 1.24
C LEU A 274 12.75 -5.43 1.49
N HIS A 275 12.89 -5.88 2.73
CA HIS A 275 13.82 -6.95 3.08
C HIS A 275 13.31 -8.34 2.66
N ASP A 276 12.07 -8.67 3.04
CA ASP A 276 11.52 -10.04 2.91
C ASP A 276 10.77 -10.28 1.60
N PHE A 277 10.21 -9.23 0.99
CA PHE A 277 9.35 -9.31 -0.19
C PHE A 277 9.63 -8.19 -1.22
N PRO A 278 10.89 -7.93 -1.61
CA PRO A 278 11.21 -6.80 -2.48
C PRO A 278 10.52 -6.90 -3.85
N GLU A 279 10.29 -8.10 -4.40
CA GLU A 279 9.59 -8.29 -5.67
C GLU A 279 8.15 -7.76 -5.63
N PHE A 280 7.47 -7.86 -4.48
CA PHE A 280 6.13 -7.31 -4.31
C PHE A 280 6.15 -5.78 -4.41
N LEU A 281 7.12 -5.13 -3.76
CA LEU A 281 7.30 -3.67 -3.89
C LEU A 281 7.71 -3.29 -5.32
N CYS A 282 8.51 -4.10 -6.01
CA CYS A 282 8.90 -3.88 -7.40
C CYS A 282 7.70 -3.85 -8.35
N ASP A 283 6.84 -4.87 -8.25
CA ASP A 283 5.74 -5.11 -9.18
C ASP A 283 4.62 -4.07 -8.98
N TYR A 284 4.43 -3.55 -7.77
CA TYR A 284 3.39 -2.57 -7.42
C TYR A 284 3.90 -1.14 -7.17
N HIS A 285 5.19 -0.87 -7.38
CA HIS A 285 5.80 0.44 -7.14
C HIS A 285 5.01 1.61 -7.76
N PHE A 286 4.46 1.39 -8.96
CA PHE A 286 3.69 2.39 -9.69
C PHE A 286 2.45 2.81 -8.90
N SER A 287 1.59 1.84 -8.54
CA SER A 287 0.37 2.12 -7.77
C SER A 287 0.65 2.75 -6.40
N PHE A 288 1.74 2.38 -5.72
CA PHE A 288 2.08 2.97 -4.43
C PHE A 288 2.60 4.40 -4.56
N CYS A 289 3.47 4.65 -5.54
CA CYS A 289 3.99 6.00 -5.82
C CYS A 289 2.93 6.95 -6.35
N ASP A 290 1.81 6.43 -6.85
CA ASP A 290 0.66 7.22 -7.33
C ASP A 290 -0.18 7.79 -6.17
N VAL A 291 -0.13 7.13 -5.01
CA VAL A 291 -0.86 7.56 -3.80
C VAL A 291 0.04 8.33 -2.83
N ILE A 292 1.31 7.95 -2.71
CA ILE A 292 2.23 8.57 -1.75
C ILE A 292 2.65 9.96 -2.25
N PRO A 293 2.43 11.04 -1.46
CA PRO A 293 2.77 12.39 -1.87
C PRO A 293 4.25 12.54 -2.28
N PRO A 294 4.58 13.39 -3.27
CA PRO A 294 5.96 13.58 -3.69
C PRO A 294 6.91 14.01 -2.57
N SER A 295 6.42 14.75 -1.58
CA SER A 295 7.16 15.18 -0.39
C SER A 295 7.58 14.02 0.54
N CYS A 296 6.95 12.85 0.43
CA CYS A 296 7.24 11.67 1.25
C CYS A 296 8.43 10.87 0.70
N ILE A 297 9.57 11.55 0.56
CA ILE A 297 10.76 11.04 -0.10
C ILE A 297 11.22 9.70 0.49
N GLN A 298 11.32 9.57 1.81
CA GLN A 298 11.79 8.33 2.45
C GLN A 298 10.91 7.13 2.11
N MET A 299 9.58 7.28 2.17
CA MET A 299 8.66 6.18 1.86
C MET A 299 8.79 5.74 0.40
N ARG A 300 8.84 6.72 -0.52
CA ARG A 300 9.01 6.44 -1.95
C ARG A 300 10.36 5.80 -2.22
N ASN A 301 11.44 6.28 -1.60
CA ASN A 301 12.77 5.69 -1.72
C ASN A 301 12.79 4.23 -1.27
N VAL A 302 12.15 3.87 -0.15
CA VAL A 302 12.07 2.47 0.30
C VAL A 302 11.43 1.58 -0.77
N ILE A 303 10.32 2.03 -1.37
CA ILE A 303 9.64 1.29 -2.45
C ILE A 303 10.49 1.22 -3.72
N LEU A 304 11.04 2.36 -4.15
CA LEU A 304 11.79 2.49 -5.40
C LEU A 304 13.20 1.87 -5.34
N SER A 305 13.70 1.59 -4.13
CA SER A 305 14.96 0.87 -3.91
C SER A 305 14.76 -0.65 -3.91
N ALA A 306 13.52 -1.15 -3.98
CA ALA A 306 13.29 -2.59 -4.10
C ALA A 306 13.76 -3.10 -5.47
N PHE A 307 14.34 -4.31 -5.48
CA PHE A 307 14.81 -5.00 -6.68
C PHE A 307 14.72 -6.52 -6.52
N PRO A 308 14.63 -7.30 -7.62
CA PRO A 308 14.55 -8.76 -7.54
C PRO A 308 15.75 -9.38 -6.81
N ARG A 309 15.51 -10.30 -5.86
CA ARG A 309 16.58 -10.90 -5.04
C ARG A 309 17.61 -11.69 -5.84
N SER A 310 17.24 -12.20 -7.00
CA SER A 310 18.15 -12.91 -7.90
C SER A 310 19.16 -11.98 -8.60
N MET A 311 18.93 -10.66 -8.57
CA MET A 311 19.80 -9.68 -9.21
C MET A 311 20.94 -9.26 -8.29
N ARG A 312 22.15 -9.18 -8.84
CA ARG A 312 23.30 -8.56 -8.18
C ARG A 312 23.47 -7.15 -8.71
N LEU A 313 23.28 -6.16 -7.85
CA LEU A 313 23.46 -4.76 -8.23
C LEU A 313 24.95 -4.42 -8.36
N PRO A 314 25.41 -3.87 -9.50
CA PRO A 314 26.73 -3.27 -9.60
C PRO A 314 26.85 -2.09 -8.63
N ASP A 315 27.98 -1.93 -7.95
CA ASP A 315 28.20 -0.77 -7.07
C ASP A 315 28.28 0.52 -7.92
N PRO A 316 27.37 1.50 -7.73
CA PRO A 316 27.39 2.78 -8.45
C PRO A 316 28.70 3.56 -8.31
N SER A 317 29.46 3.33 -7.24
CA SER A 317 30.74 4.00 -7.00
C SER A 317 31.92 3.38 -7.76
N THR A 318 31.72 2.23 -8.44
CA THR A 318 32.76 1.57 -9.22
C THR A 318 33.31 2.51 -10.29
N PRO A 319 34.63 2.81 -10.31
CA PRO A 319 35.23 3.66 -11.32
C PRO A 319 35.01 3.09 -12.73
N ASN A 320 34.62 3.96 -13.68
CA ASN A 320 34.40 3.60 -15.08
C ASN A 320 33.38 2.46 -15.29
N LEU A 321 32.36 2.36 -14.43
CA LEU A 321 31.25 1.42 -14.61
C LEU A 321 30.57 1.64 -15.97
N LYS A 322 30.66 0.65 -16.85
CA LYS A 322 30.06 0.70 -18.19
C LYS A 322 28.62 0.19 -18.15
N ILE A 323 27.69 1.09 -17.83
CA ILE A 323 26.26 0.77 -17.70
C ILE A 323 25.70 0.14 -18.98
N ASP A 324 26.11 0.64 -20.15
CA ASP A 324 25.63 0.15 -21.46
C ASP A 324 26.02 -1.31 -21.77
N LEU A 325 26.90 -1.92 -20.97
CA LEU A 325 27.30 -3.33 -21.11
C LEU A 325 26.52 -4.28 -20.18
N LEU A 326 25.70 -3.76 -19.29
CA LEU A 326 24.87 -4.58 -18.40
C LEU A 326 23.78 -5.28 -19.22
N ALA A 327 23.63 -6.59 -19.09
CA ALA A 327 22.62 -7.34 -19.83
C ALA A 327 21.19 -6.93 -19.41
N GLU A 328 21.03 -6.57 -18.13
CA GLU A 328 19.77 -6.24 -17.48
C GLU A 328 19.11 -4.99 -18.08
N ILE A 329 19.86 -4.04 -18.64
CA ILE A 329 19.29 -2.82 -19.27
C ILE A 329 18.50 -3.13 -20.53
N SER A 330 18.57 -4.36 -21.05
CA SER A 330 17.74 -4.81 -22.16
C SER A 330 16.44 -5.51 -21.70
N VAL A 331 16.25 -5.71 -20.40
CA VAL A 331 15.11 -6.43 -19.84
C VAL A 331 14.08 -5.46 -19.26
N ALA A 332 12.81 -5.66 -19.60
CA ALA A 332 11.72 -4.88 -19.04
C ALA A 332 11.44 -5.24 -17.57
N PRO A 333 11.26 -4.26 -16.68
CA PRO A 333 10.78 -4.56 -15.34
C PRO A 333 9.32 -5.02 -15.39
N ARG A 334 8.94 -5.93 -14.50
CA ARG A 334 7.54 -6.31 -14.34
C ARG A 334 6.77 -5.20 -13.63
N ILE A 335 5.59 -4.88 -14.15
CA ILE A 335 4.65 -3.92 -13.54
C ILE A 335 3.28 -4.60 -13.49
N MET A 336 2.77 -4.83 -12.28
CA MET A 336 1.45 -5.45 -12.06
C MET A 336 0.33 -4.43 -11.82
N SER A 337 0.66 -3.13 -11.86
CA SER A 337 -0.30 -2.04 -11.75
C SER A 337 -0.89 -1.66 -13.11
N ASP A 338 -2.12 -1.14 -13.13
CA ASP A 338 -2.74 -0.61 -14.35
C ASP A 338 -2.16 0.75 -14.73
N VAL A 339 -1.10 0.74 -15.55
CA VAL A 339 -0.45 1.95 -16.07
C VAL A 339 -1.37 2.71 -17.04
N GLU A 340 -2.24 2.02 -17.76
CA GLU A 340 -3.07 2.61 -18.82
C GLU A 340 -4.37 3.22 -18.27
N GLY A 341 -4.78 2.87 -17.06
CA GLY A 341 -6.07 3.23 -16.46
C GLY A 341 -6.38 4.73 -16.53
N ALA A 342 -5.46 5.59 -16.09
CA ALA A 342 -5.67 7.04 -16.13
C ALA A 342 -5.73 7.60 -17.55
N LEU A 343 -4.91 7.07 -18.48
CA LEU A 343 -4.94 7.47 -19.89
C LEU A 343 -6.25 7.07 -20.57
N LYS A 344 -6.76 5.87 -20.27
CA LYS A 344 -8.05 5.38 -20.77
C LYS A 344 -9.21 6.21 -20.22
N ALA A 345 -9.20 6.51 -18.92
CA ALA A 345 -10.21 7.35 -18.29
C ALA A 345 -10.27 8.76 -18.91
N LYS A 346 -9.13 9.32 -19.33
CA LYS A 346 -9.06 10.61 -20.02
C LYS A 346 -9.17 10.52 -21.55
N GLN A 347 -9.39 9.32 -22.11
CA GLN A 347 -9.43 9.07 -23.56
C GLN A 347 -8.15 9.54 -24.30
N MET A 348 -7.01 9.54 -23.62
CA MET A 348 -5.72 10.01 -24.16
C MET A 348 -4.86 8.89 -24.74
N LYS A 349 -5.11 7.63 -24.36
CA LYS A 349 -4.29 6.47 -24.77
C LYS A 349 -4.14 6.37 -26.28
N THR A 350 -5.25 6.43 -27.02
CA THR A 350 -5.27 6.39 -28.49
C THR A 350 -4.56 7.58 -29.11
N GLN A 351 -4.72 8.78 -28.54
CA GLN A 351 -4.07 10.00 -29.04
C GLN A 351 -2.54 9.93 -28.88
N VAL A 352 -2.07 9.37 -27.76
CA VAL A 352 -0.63 9.10 -27.54
C VAL A 352 -0.13 8.09 -28.58
N ASP A 353 -0.84 6.99 -28.79
CA ASP A 353 -0.44 5.97 -29.77
C ASP A 353 -0.37 6.52 -31.20
N GLU A 354 -1.33 7.35 -31.59
CA GLU A 354 -1.36 8.01 -32.89
C GLU A 354 -0.21 9.00 -33.05
N TYR A 355 0.03 9.84 -32.04
CA TYR A 355 1.12 10.80 -32.04
C TYR A 355 2.49 10.11 -32.15
N LEU A 356 2.73 9.05 -31.37
CA LEU A 356 4.01 8.31 -31.40
C LEU A 356 4.25 7.60 -32.74
N LYS A 357 3.18 7.27 -33.49
CA LYS A 357 3.30 6.65 -34.83
C LYS A 357 3.41 7.69 -35.95
N ARG A 358 2.67 8.80 -35.84
CA ARG A 358 2.54 9.84 -36.87
C ARG A 358 2.45 11.21 -36.18
N PRO A 359 3.58 11.86 -35.89
CA PRO A 359 3.58 13.16 -35.23
C PRO A 359 3.15 14.31 -36.17
N GLU A 360 3.33 14.14 -37.48
CA GLU A 360 3.00 15.16 -38.48
C GLU A 360 1.52 15.53 -38.48
N GLY A 361 1.23 16.84 -38.35
CA GLY A 361 -0.14 17.38 -38.35
C GLY A 361 -0.93 17.16 -37.04
N SER A 362 -0.34 16.56 -36.02
CA SER A 362 -1.00 16.33 -34.72
C SER A 362 -1.02 17.60 -33.86
N SER A 363 -2.20 17.96 -33.33
CA SER A 363 -2.32 19.01 -32.30
C SER A 363 -2.03 18.50 -30.88
N PHE A 364 -1.68 17.20 -30.73
CA PHE A 364 -1.61 16.53 -29.44
C PHE A 364 -0.72 17.26 -28.43
N LEU A 365 0.50 17.64 -28.83
CA LEU A 365 1.44 18.34 -27.95
C LEU A 365 0.95 19.73 -27.55
N THR A 366 0.31 20.46 -28.47
CA THR A 366 -0.25 21.79 -28.21
C THR A 366 -1.29 21.74 -27.10
N ASP A 367 -2.14 20.71 -27.12
CA ASP A 367 -3.22 20.53 -26.15
C ASP A 367 -2.79 19.76 -24.89
N LEU A 368 -1.59 19.18 -24.89
CA LEU A 368 -1.17 18.17 -23.92
C LEU A 368 -1.18 18.71 -22.49
N LYS A 369 -0.55 19.87 -22.25
CA LYS A 369 -0.54 20.51 -20.93
C LYS A 369 -1.95 20.71 -20.41
N GLN A 370 -2.87 21.21 -21.24
CA GLN A 370 -4.23 21.51 -20.83
C GLN A 370 -5.00 20.24 -20.45
N LYS A 371 -4.73 19.12 -21.13
CA LYS A 371 -5.32 17.81 -20.80
C LYS A 371 -4.85 17.26 -19.45
N LEU A 372 -3.65 17.65 -18.99
CA LEU A 372 -3.07 17.24 -17.71
C LEU A 372 -3.54 18.10 -16.52
N VAL A 373 -4.22 19.22 -16.76
CA VAL A 373 -4.75 20.10 -15.72
C VAL A 373 -6.13 19.62 -15.27
N LEU A 374 -6.37 19.64 -13.96
CA LEU A 374 -7.65 19.31 -13.34
C LEU A 374 -8.63 20.49 -13.42
N PRO A 375 -9.94 20.21 -13.49
CA PRO A 375 -10.96 21.22 -13.20
C PRO A 375 -10.78 21.82 -11.80
N PRO A 376 -11.16 23.09 -11.55
CA PRO A 376 -10.92 23.76 -10.26
C PRO A 376 -11.44 23.01 -9.02
N ASN A 377 -12.61 22.35 -9.13
CA ASN A 377 -13.20 21.59 -8.04
C ASN A 377 -12.34 20.37 -7.67
N GLU A 378 -11.81 19.65 -8.67
CA GLU A 378 -10.95 18.49 -8.47
C GLU A 378 -9.57 18.91 -7.99
N ALA A 379 -9.05 20.04 -8.47
CA ALA A 379 -7.76 20.59 -8.06
C ALA A 379 -7.69 20.90 -6.57
N ASN A 380 -8.77 21.46 -5.99
CA ASN A 380 -8.83 21.75 -4.55
C ASN A 380 -8.75 20.48 -3.70
N VAL A 381 -9.39 19.39 -4.14
CA VAL A 381 -9.34 18.10 -3.44
C VAL A 381 -7.96 17.44 -3.62
N ALA A 382 -7.42 17.49 -4.83
CA ALA A 382 -6.09 16.95 -5.15
C ALA A 382 -4.94 17.76 -4.53
N GLY A 383 -5.18 18.97 -4.04
CA GLY A 383 -4.14 19.85 -3.50
C GLY A 383 -3.12 20.32 -4.55
N THR A 384 -3.46 20.15 -5.83
CA THR A 384 -2.65 20.51 -6.98
C THR A 384 -3.57 20.76 -8.16
N ARG A 385 -3.16 21.65 -9.06
CA ARG A 385 -3.87 21.90 -10.32
C ARG A 385 -3.69 20.79 -11.36
N TYR A 386 -2.81 19.82 -11.12
CA TYR A 386 -2.45 18.79 -12.09
C TYR A 386 -3.02 17.42 -11.73
N ASN A 387 -3.38 16.64 -12.75
CA ASN A 387 -3.77 15.26 -12.58
C ASN A 387 -2.50 14.39 -12.46
N VAL A 388 -2.01 14.22 -11.22
CA VAL A 388 -0.78 13.48 -10.93
C VAL A 388 -0.83 12.03 -11.44
N PRO A 389 -1.92 11.24 -11.22
CA PRO A 389 -2.04 9.91 -11.81
C PRO A 389 -1.91 9.89 -13.34
N LEU A 390 -2.53 10.86 -14.02
CA LEU A 390 -2.44 10.97 -15.47
C LEU A 390 -1.02 11.32 -15.94
N ILE A 391 -0.30 12.20 -15.23
CA ILE A 391 1.11 12.50 -15.50
C ILE A 391 1.96 11.23 -15.33
N ASN A 392 1.79 10.52 -14.22
CA ASN A 392 2.52 9.28 -13.94
C ASN A 392 2.28 8.22 -15.03
N SER A 393 1.02 7.98 -15.38
CA SER A 393 0.62 7.06 -16.46
C SER A 393 1.18 7.48 -17.81
N LEU A 394 1.08 8.77 -18.18
CA LEU A 394 1.62 9.27 -19.45
C LEU A 394 3.13 9.02 -19.54
N VAL A 395 3.88 9.36 -18.49
CA VAL A 395 5.34 9.20 -18.45
C VAL A 395 5.73 7.75 -18.65
N VAL A 396 5.16 6.85 -17.84
CA VAL A 396 5.51 5.42 -17.89
C VAL A 396 5.07 4.80 -19.21
N TYR A 397 3.87 5.11 -19.70
CA TYR A 397 3.35 4.57 -20.95
C TYR A 397 4.19 5.01 -22.16
N VAL A 398 4.52 6.30 -22.27
CA VAL A 398 5.38 6.82 -23.34
C VAL A 398 6.76 6.16 -23.29
N GLY A 399 7.34 5.98 -22.10
CA GLY A 399 8.61 5.28 -21.94
C GLY A 399 8.54 3.81 -22.34
N ILE A 400 7.47 3.08 -21.96
CA ILE A 400 7.25 1.69 -22.37
C ILE A 400 7.19 1.60 -23.91
N GLN A 401 6.41 2.47 -24.56
CA GLN A 401 6.27 2.47 -26.01
C GLN A 401 7.61 2.77 -26.70
N ALA A 402 8.35 3.77 -26.23
CA ALA A 402 9.66 4.13 -26.78
C ALA A 402 10.67 2.97 -26.68
N VAL A 403 10.72 2.30 -25.52
CA VAL A 403 11.64 1.19 -25.28
C VAL A 403 11.26 -0.06 -26.09
N GLN A 404 9.97 -0.38 -26.22
CA GLN A 404 9.52 -1.50 -27.04
C GLN A 404 9.89 -1.33 -28.52
N GLN A 405 9.77 -0.12 -29.05
CA GLN A 405 10.16 0.21 -30.42
C GLN A 405 11.68 0.09 -30.63
N LEU A 406 12.47 0.62 -29.69
CA LEU A 406 13.93 0.48 -29.67
C LEU A 406 14.39 -0.98 -29.75
N GLN A 407 13.74 -1.86 -29.00
CA GLN A 407 14.04 -3.28 -29.00
C GLN A 407 13.64 -3.97 -30.31
N HIS A 408 12.49 -3.60 -30.87
CA HIS A 408 12.03 -4.13 -32.16
C HIS A 408 13.01 -3.78 -33.29
N ASN A 409 13.51 -2.56 -33.33
CA ASN A 409 14.42 -2.11 -34.37
C ASN A 409 15.80 -2.77 -34.26
N LYS A 410 16.33 -2.95 -33.04
CA LYS A 410 17.56 -3.73 -32.81
C LYS A 410 17.42 -5.18 -33.27
N ALA A 411 16.29 -5.82 -32.98
CA ALA A 411 16.02 -7.20 -33.41
C ALA A 411 15.92 -7.32 -34.94
N ASN A 412 15.24 -6.38 -35.60
CA ASN A 412 15.13 -6.34 -37.05
C ASN A 412 16.48 -6.07 -37.72
N ALA A 413 17.30 -5.16 -37.19
CA ALA A 413 18.65 -4.90 -37.68
C ALA A 413 19.56 -6.15 -37.60
N SER A 414 19.43 -6.96 -36.53
CA SER A 414 20.14 -8.24 -36.43
C SER A 414 19.60 -9.35 -37.36
N ALA A 415 18.31 -9.32 -37.71
CA ALA A 415 17.70 -10.28 -38.66
C ALA A 415 17.94 -9.92 -40.14
N SER A 416 18.20 -8.63 -40.43
CA SER A 416 18.39 -8.07 -41.78
C SER A 416 19.85 -7.90 -42.20
N ALA A 417 20.79 -8.57 -41.50
CA ALA A 417 22.20 -8.66 -41.91
C ALA A 417 22.42 -9.30 -43.31
N GLN A 418 21.35 -9.71 -44.02
CA GLN A 418 21.38 -10.19 -45.41
C GLN A 418 20.74 -9.24 -46.44
N GLN A 419 20.21 -8.07 -46.06
CA GLN A 419 19.72 -7.07 -47.02
C GLN A 419 20.09 -5.64 -46.59
N MET A 420 21.27 -5.19 -47.03
CA MET A 420 21.67 -3.79 -47.00
C MET A 420 20.73 -2.96 -47.91
N ASN A 421 19.77 -2.22 -47.34
CA ASN A 421 19.28 -0.92 -47.86
C ASN A 421 18.10 -0.29 -47.07
N GLN A 422 18.04 -0.41 -45.74
CA GLN A 422 17.13 0.45 -44.95
C GLN A 422 17.89 1.31 -43.93
N SER A 423 17.58 2.59 -43.96
CA SER A 423 18.36 3.70 -43.42
C SER A 423 18.37 3.77 -41.88
N PRO A 424 19.47 4.18 -41.23
CA PRO A 424 19.56 4.41 -39.78
C PRO A 424 18.65 5.55 -39.24
N GLN A 425 17.84 6.19 -40.08
CA GLN A 425 17.09 7.40 -39.74
C GLN A 425 15.76 7.14 -39.02
N VAL A 426 15.16 5.95 -39.18
CA VAL A 426 13.86 5.62 -38.55
C VAL A 426 14.00 5.36 -37.05
N ASP A 427 15.17 4.83 -36.61
CA ASP A 427 15.48 4.52 -35.21
C ASP A 427 15.65 5.77 -34.34
N VAL A 428 16.17 6.85 -34.92
CA VAL A 428 16.40 8.13 -34.25
C VAL A 428 15.09 8.93 -34.15
N PHE A 429 14.26 8.89 -35.20
CA PHE A 429 13.05 9.71 -35.34
C PHE A 429 11.94 9.46 -34.29
N GLN A 430 11.77 8.22 -33.81
CA GLN A 430 10.69 7.90 -32.85
C GLN A 430 11.12 8.05 -31.38
N ILE A 431 12.41 7.85 -31.07
CA ILE A 431 12.99 8.29 -29.79
C ILE A 431 12.86 9.80 -29.68
N GLU A 432 13.16 10.53 -30.76
CA GLU A 432 12.94 11.98 -30.85
C GLU A 432 11.47 12.33 -30.58
N THR A 433 10.52 11.60 -31.17
CA THR A 433 9.07 11.84 -30.95
C THR A 433 8.65 11.63 -29.49
N ALA A 434 9.05 10.51 -28.86
CA ALA A 434 8.75 10.26 -27.45
C ALA A 434 9.48 11.25 -26.51
N THR A 435 10.71 11.63 -26.86
CA THR A 435 11.50 12.63 -26.14
C THR A 435 10.87 14.01 -26.26
N GLU A 436 10.29 14.35 -27.42
CA GLU A 436 9.61 15.61 -27.66
C GLU A 436 8.36 15.76 -26.80
N VAL A 437 7.66 14.67 -26.43
CA VAL A 437 6.59 14.72 -25.41
C VAL A 437 7.12 15.30 -24.10
N PHE A 438 8.27 14.80 -23.61
CA PHE A 438 8.86 15.26 -22.35
C PHE A 438 9.42 16.68 -22.47
N ARG A 439 10.10 17.00 -23.59
CA ARG A 439 10.64 18.33 -23.85
C ARG A 439 9.53 19.38 -23.93
N ASN A 440 8.45 19.08 -24.68
CA ASN A 440 7.29 19.95 -24.78
C ASN A 440 6.66 20.24 -23.41
N LEU A 441 6.48 19.21 -22.58
CA LEU A 441 5.94 19.39 -21.23
C LEU A 441 6.86 20.22 -20.33
N ILE A 442 8.17 19.97 -20.34
CA ILE A 442 9.15 20.75 -19.58
C ILE A 442 9.10 22.23 -19.96
N VAL A 443 9.02 22.54 -21.25
CA VAL A 443 8.97 23.93 -21.73
C VAL A 443 7.64 24.61 -21.37
N ASN A 444 6.52 23.90 -21.50
CA ASN A 444 5.19 24.50 -21.41
C ASN A 444 4.60 24.50 -19.99
N MET A 445 5.01 23.59 -19.10
CA MET A 445 4.51 23.53 -17.72
C MET A 445 5.14 24.62 -16.83
N ASP A 446 4.42 25.00 -15.79
CA ASP A 446 4.95 25.85 -14.72
C ASP A 446 5.83 25.04 -13.76
N THR A 447 6.39 25.71 -12.75
CA THR A 447 7.30 25.09 -11.76
C THR A 447 6.68 23.87 -11.08
N GLU A 448 5.40 23.93 -10.70
CA GLU A 448 4.68 22.81 -10.08
C GLU A 448 4.55 21.63 -11.04
N GLY A 449 4.08 21.88 -12.27
CA GLY A 449 3.90 20.85 -13.29
C GLY A 449 5.21 20.17 -13.66
N ARG A 450 6.29 20.95 -13.83
CA ARG A 450 7.64 20.43 -14.05
C ARG A 450 8.12 19.55 -12.89
N TYR A 451 7.89 19.98 -11.65
CA TYR A 451 8.28 19.21 -10.47
C TYR A 451 7.58 17.84 -10.42
N LEU A 452 6.28 17.79 -10.74
CA LEU A 452 5.50 16.55 -10.80
C LEU A 452 5.97 15.64 -11.94
N LEU A 453 6.19 16.20 -13.13
CA LEU A 453 6.71 15.48 -14.30
C LEU A 453 8.09 14.85 -14.03
N LEU A 454 9.01 15.64 -13.50
CA LEU A 454 10.35 15.18 -13.15
C LEU A 454 10.32 14.10 -12.07
N ASN A 455 9.41 14.23 -11.09
CA ASN A 455 9.17 13.18 -10.11
C ASN A 455 8.65 11.89 -10.73
N ALA A 456 7.74 11.96 -11.71
CA ALA A 456 7.22 10.80 -12.43
C ALA A 456 8.32 10.06 -13.20
N ILE A 457 9.22 10.81 -13.85
CA ILE A 457 10.41 10.29 -14.53
C ILE A 457 11.38 9.66 -13.51
N ALA A 458 11.70 10.38 -12.42
CA ALA A 458 12.63 9.92 -11.40
C ALA A 458 12.15 8.66 -10.66
N ASN A 459 10.84 8.39 -10.60
CA ASN A 459 10.31 7.14 -10.06
C ASN A 459 10.73 5.90 -10.87
N GLN A 460 11.16 6.08 -12.12
CA GLN A 460 11.59 4.98 -12.97
C GLN A 460 13.09 4.68 -12.84
N LEU A 461 13.84 5.51 -12.10
CA LEU A 461 15.26 5.34 -11.82
C LEU A 461 15.50 4.33 -10.69
N ARG A 462 15.19 3.06 -10.94
CA ARG A 462 15.19 1.96 -9.95
C ARG A 462 16.41 1.05 -10.14
N TYR A 463 16.25 -0.27 -10.09
CA TYR A 463 17.34 -1.22 -10.37
C TYR A 463 17.67 -1.30 -11.88
N PRO A 464 18.79 -1.92 -12.29
CA PRO A 464 19.12 -2.12 -13.71
C PRO A 464 17.99 -2.79 -14.48
N ASN A 465 17.36 -2.04 -15.39
CA ASN A 465 16.34 -2.50 -16.33
C ASN A 465 16.22 -1.48 -17.48
N ASN A 466 15.52 -1.84 -18.55
CA ASN A 466 15.41 -0.99 -19.74
C ASN A 466 14.66 0.34 -19.50
N HIS A 467 13.70 0.41 -18.55
CA HIS A 467 13.03 1.65 -18.20
C HIS A 467 14.00 2.56 -17.44
N THR A 468 14.72 2.04 -16.45
CA THR A 468 15.72 2.81 -15.70
C THR A 468 16.79 3.39 -16.61
N HIS A 469 17.27 2.61 -17.59
CA HIS A 469 18.22 3.10 -18.60
C HIS A 469 17.60 4.22 -19.45
N TYR A 470 16.40 4.02 -20.00
CA TYR A 470 15.70 5.01 -20.80
C TYR A 470 15.43 6.32 -20.04
N PHE A 471 14.87 6.25 -18.84
CA PHE A 471 14.54 7.44 -18.07
C PHE A 471 15.78 8.14 -17.49
N SER A 472 16.88 7.41 -17.25
CA SER A 472 18.18 8.03 -16.95
C SER A 472 18.66 8.86 -18.14
N PHE A 473 18.57 8.32 -19.36
CA PHE A 473 18.84 9.07 -20.59
C PHE A 473 17.94 10.31 -20.72
N ILE A 474 16.63 10.18 -20.52
CA ILE A 474 15.69 11.31 -20.62
C ILE A 474 16.05 12.43 -19.63
N ILE A 475 16.35 12.12 -18.36
CA ILE A 475 16.76 13.14 -17.39
C ILE A 475 18.02 13.88 -17.83
N LEU A 476 19.04 13.14 -18.25
CA LEU A 476 20.31 13.70 -18.69
C LEU A 476 20.17 14.52 -19.98
N TYR A 477 19.33 14.07 -20.91
CA TYR A 477 18.98 14.79 -22.13
C TYR A 477 18.27 16.11 -21.81
N LEU A 478 17.22 16.07 -20.97
CA LEU A 478 16.47 17.28 -20.58
C LEU A 478 17.36 18.28 -19.84
N PHE A 479 18.37 17.83 -19.09
CA PHE A 479 19.35 18.71 -18.47
C PHE A 479 20.28 19.36 -19.50
N ALA A 480 20.79 18.58 -20.47
CA ALA A 480 21.71 19.07 -21.49
C ALA A 480 21.05 20.06 -22.47
N GLU A 481 19.81 19.77 -22.88
CA GLU A 481 19.06 20.58 -23.86
C GLU A 481 18.23 21.70 -23.22
N ALA A 482 18.32 21.86 -21.90
CA ALA A 482 17.57 22.90 -21.20
C ALA A 482 18.06 24.29 -21.63
N THR A 483 17.11 25.11 -22.10
CA THR A 483 17.37 26.51 -22.48
C THR A 483 17.23 27.49 -21.32
N GLN A 484 16.63 27.04 -20.20
CA GLN A 484 16.40 27.85 -19.01
C GLN A 484 17.05 27.18 -17.79
N ASP A 485 17.85 27.93 -17.04
CA ASP A 485 18.56 27.45 -15.85
C ASP A 485 17.62 26.84 -14.81
N ILE A 486 16.40 27.37 -14.68
CA ILE A 486 15.39 26.85 -13.74
C ILE A 486 15.05 25.37 -13.99
N VAL A 487 15.10 24.91 -15.25
CA VAL A 487 14.84 23.49 -15.57
C VAL A 487 15.96 22.62 -15.03
N GLN A 488 17.22 23.05 -15.20
CA GLN A 488 18.39 22.34 -14.68
C GLN A 488 18.41 22.32 -13.16
N GLU A 489 18.03 23.44 -12.53
CA GLU A 489 17.88 23.54 -11.08
C GLU A 489 16.79 22.57 -10.59
N GLN A 490 15.63 22.51 -11.25
CA GLN A 490 14.55 21.60 -10.85
C GLN A 490 14.90 20.12 -11.04
N ILE A 491 15.58 19.76 -12.14
CA ILE A 491 16.11 18.40 -12.33
C ILE A 491 17.05 18.06 -11.17
N THR A 492 17.99 18.95 -10.88
CA THR A 492 18.96 18.76 -9.79
C THR A 492 18.27 18.61 -8.45
N ARG A 493 17.28 19.45 -8.14
CA ARG A 493 16.49 19.40 -6.91
C ARG A 493 15.78 18.05 -6.74
N VAL A 494 15.11 17.56 -7.79
CA VAL A 494 14.38 16.27 -7.73
C VAL A 494 15.31 15.10 -7.50
N LEU A 495 16.51 15.10 -8.10
CA LEU A 495 17.51 14.06 -7.84
C LEU A 495 18.09 14.19 -6.42
N LEU A 496 18.46 15.41 -6.03
CA LEU A 496 19.14 15.68 -4.77
C LEU A 496 18.23 15.43 -3.55
N GLU A 497 16.98 15.89 -3.57
CA GLU A 497 16.05 15.70 -2.44
C GLU A 497 15.86 14.21 -2.12
N ARG A 498 16.00 13.33 -3.13
CA ARG A 498 15.97 11.87 -2.98
C ARG A 498 17.26 11.26 -2.48
N LEU A 499 18.38 11.96 -2.52
CA LEU A 499 19.70 11.49 -2.05
C LEU A 499 20.07 11.99 -0.67
N ILE A 500 19.53 13.14 -0.24
CA ILE A 500 19.82 13.72 1.09
C ILE A 500 19.08 13.04 2.24
N VAL A 501 18.09 12.20 1.93
CA VAL A 501 17.38 11.40 2.94
C VAL A 501 18.18 10.17 3.35
N ASN A 502 17.73 9.51 4.41
CA ASN A 502 18.34 8.27 4.87
C ASN A 502 18.21 7.18 3.80
N ARG A 503 19.19 6.27 3.78
CA ARG A 503 19.13 5.04 2.97
C ARG A 503 17.83 4.27 3.25
N PRO A 504 17.30 3.53 2.26
CA PRO A 504 17.92 3.18 0.98
C PRO A 504 17.77 4.26 -0.11
N HIS A 505 18.63 4.20 -1.12
CA HIS A 505 18.57 5.03 -2.33
C HIS A 505 18.44 4.12 -3.56
N PRO A 506 17.54 4.43 -4.51
CA PRO A 506 17.43 3.66 -5.74
C PRO A 506 18.73 3.66 -6.55
N TRP A 507 19.09 2.50 -7.12
CA TRP A 507 20.35 2.35 -7.87
C TRP A 507 20.47 3.31 -9.06
N GLY A 508 19.43 3.37 -9.89
CA GLY A 508 19.37 4.20 -11.09
C GLY A 508 19.42 5.68 -10.74
N LEU A 509 18.81 6.09 -9.62
CA LEU A 509 18.90 7.46 -9.12
C LEU A 509 20.36 7.85 -8.85
N LEU A 510 21.11 7.00 -8.15
CA LEU A 510 22.53 7.21 -7.87
C LEU A 510 23.33 7.29 -9.17
N ILE A 511 23.10 6.34 -10.08
CA ILE A 511 23.77 6.29 -11.38
C ILE A 511 23.54 7.55 -12.20
N THR A 512 22.28 7.99 -12.35
CA THR A 512 21.93 9.20 -13.10
C THR A 512 22.57 10.43 -12.46
N PHE A 513 22.57 10.54 -11.13
CA PHE A 513 23.17 11.67 -10.44
C PHE A 513 24.70 11.69 -10.56
N ILE A 514 25.36 10.53 -10.42
CA ILE A 514 26.81 10.39 -10.61
C ILE A 514 27.21 10.80 -12.03
N GLU A 515 26.48 10.34 -13.05
CA GLU A 515 26.73 10.70 -14.44
C GLU A 515 26.59 12.21 -14.67
N LEU A 516 25.53 12.81 -14.12
CA LEU A 516 25.28 14.25 -14.23
C LEU A 516 26.43 15.10 -13.67
N ILE A 517 26.99 14.71 -12.52
CA ILE A 517 28.04 15.49 -11.84
C ILE A 517 29.46 15.19 -12.33
N LYS A 518 29.71 13.99 -12.88
CA LYS A 518 31.05 13.57 -13.31
C LYS A 518 31.31 13.84 -14.78
N ASN A 519 30.30 13.70 -15.66
CA ASN A 519 30.51 13.86 -17.08
C ASN A 519 30.65 15.35 -17.46
N PRO A 520 31.81 15.78 -18.01
CA PRO A 520 32.04 17.17 -18.36
C PRO A 520 31.02 17.75 -19.35
N ARG A 521 30.36 16.89 -20.15
CA ARG A 521 29.31 17.28 -21.10
C ARG A 521 28.22 18.14 -20.46
N TYR A 522 27.85 17.87 -19.21
CA TYR A 522 26.76 18.58 -18.53
C TYR A 522 27.22 19.91 -17.90
N SER A 523 28.54 20.09 -17.71
CA SER A 523 29.11 21.27 -17.06
C SER A 523 28.41 21.62 -15.74
N PHE A 524 28.04 20.59 -14.96
CA PHE A 524 27.21 20.73 -13.77
C PHE A 524 27.78 21.73 -12.76
N TRP A 525 29.05 21.59 -12.38
CA TRP A 525 29.73 22.45 -11.41
C TRP A 525 29.99 23.88 -11.88
N ALA A 526 29.74 24.19 -13.15
CA ALA A 526 29.81 25.54 -13.69
C ALA A 526 28.47 26.28 -13.57
N ARG A 527 27.38 25.60 -13.19
CA ARG A 527 26.05 26.21 -13.05
C ARG A 527 25.96 27.04 -11.77
N SER A 528 25.35 28.22 -11.88
CA SER A 528 25.23 29.20 -10.79
C SER A 528 24.54 28.66 -9.53
N PHE A 529 23.49 27.83 -9.70
CA PHE A 529 22.74 27.24 -8.58
C PHE A 529 23.55 26.23 -7.75
N THR A 530 24.70 25.73 -8.25
CA THR A 530 25.55 24.81 -7.47
C THR A 530 26.37 25.52 -6.40
N ARG A 531 26.54 26.85 -6.53
CA ARG A 531 27.34 27.71 -5.64
C ARG A 531 26.54 28.91 -5.12
N CYS A 532 25.21 28.85 -5.18
CA CYS A 532 24.37 29.97 -4.75
C CYS A 532 24.39 30.18 -3.23
N ALA A 533 24.71 29.16 -2.45
CA ALA A 533 24.92 29.23 -1.01
C ALA A 533 25.98 28.21 -0.56
N PRO A 534 26.83 28.52 0.44
CA PRO A 534 27.83 27.59 0.97
C PRO A 534 27.23 26.27 1.48
N GLU A 535 26.01 26.30 2.02
CA GLU A 535 25.30 25.10 2.49
C GLU A 535 24.94 24.15 1.34
N ILE A 536 24.54 24.72 0.19
CA ILE A 536 24.16 23.96 -1.01
C ILE A 536 25.42 23.35 -1.65
N GLU A 537 26.52 24.09 -1.71
CA GLU A 537 27.81 23.58 -2.19
C GLU A 537 28.30 22.40 -1.33
N ARG A 538 28.31 22.55 0.00
CA ARG A 538 28.65 21.46 0.94
C ARG A 538 27.73 20.26 0.81
N LEU A 539 26.43 20.49 0.55
CA LEU A 539 25.46 19.42 0.34
C LEU A 539 25.81 18.60 -0.90
N PHE A 540 26.12 19.26 -2.03
CA PHE A 540 26.56 18.59 -3.25
C PHE A 540 27.88 17.83 -3.06
N GLU A 541 28.86 18.42 -2.40
CA GLU A 541 30.13 17.76 -2.09
C GLU A 541 29.93 16.53 -1.18
N SER A 542 29.04 16.63 -0.19
CA SER A 542 28.70 15.52 0.71
C SER A 542 28.06 14.36 -0.06
N VAL A 543 27.06 14.66 -0.89
CA VAL A 543 26.38 13.64 -1.71
C VAL A 543 27.35 13.04 -2.72
N ALA A 544 28.15 13.85 -3.42
CA ALA A 544 29.16 13.39 -4.37
C ALA A 544 30.19 12.46 -3.72
N ARG A 545 30.67 12.78 -2.51
CA ARG A 545 31.55 11.89 -1.74
C ARG A 545 30.85 10.60 -1.31
N SER A 546 29.59 10.68 -0.87
CA SER A 546 28.83 9.50 -0.45
C SER A 546 28.52 8.54 -1.61
N CYS A 547 28.31 9.09 -2.81
CA CYS A 547 28.08 8.34 -4.04
C CYS A 547 29.40 7.86 -4.69
N GLY A 548 30.53 8.51 -4.36
CA GLY A 548 31.82 8.28 -4.98
C GLY A 548 32.66 7.14 -4.38
N GLY A 549 32.25 6.57 -3.24
CA GLY A 549 33.07 5.62 -2.50
C GLY A 549 34.36 6.25 -1.96
N LYS A 550 34.87 5.79 -0.82
CA LYS A 550 36.18 6.23 -0.33
C LYS A 550 37.25 5.82 -1.35
N ALA A 551 37.77 6.76 -2.12
CA ALA A 551 39.13 6.63 -2.64
C ALA A 551 40.09 6.67 -1.44
N ALA A 552 41.07 5.78 -1.45
CA ALA A 552 42.03 5.57 -0.38
C ALA A 552 42.74 6.86 0.05
N GLU A 553 42.59 7.22 1.33
CA GLU A 553 43.60 7.94 2.11
C GLU A 553 43.97 7.05 3.30
N GLU A 554 44.52 5.87 3.01
CA GLU A 554 45.48 5.20 3.89
C GLU A 554 46.82 5.23 3.16
N GLY A 555 47.52 6.33 3.33
CA GLY A 555 48.83 6.55 2.74
C GLY A 555 49.28 7.93 3.13
N VAL A 556 50.39 7.99 3.87
CA VAL A 556 51.03 9.19 4.44
C VAL A 556 50.47 9.58 5.82
N LEU A 557 50.98 8.91 6.86
CA LEU A 557 51.73 9.52 7.97
C LEU A 557 52.01 8.43 9.04
N ALA A 558 53.06 7.64 8.81
CA ALA A 558 53.74 6.91 9.88
C ALA A 558 55.24 6.91 9.55
N ASP A 559 55.83 8.09 9.63
CA ASP A 559 57.27 8.26 9.87
C ASP A 559 57.45 9.46 10.81
N GLY A 560 58.24 9.29 11.86
CA GLY A 560 58.56 10.33 12.83
C GLY A 560 58.54 9.87 14.28
N GLY A 561 59.71 9.46 14.79
CA GLY A 561 59.90 8.93 16.14
C GLY A 561 59.64 9.89 17.30
N HIS A 562 59.35 9.32 18.47
CA HIS A 562 60.33 9.17 19.55
C HIS A 562 59.93 8.01 20.47
#